data_AF-A0A383W004-F1
#
_entry.id   AF-A0A383W004-F1
#
_cell.length_a   1.000
_cell.length_b   1.000
_cell.length_c   1.000
_cell.angle_alpha   90.00
_cell.angle_beta   90.00
_cell.angle_gamma   90.00
#
_symmetry.space_group_name_H-M   'P 1'
#
loop_
_entity.id
_entity.type
_entity.pdbx_description
1 polymer ?
#
loop_
_entity_poly.entity_id
_entity_poly.type
_entity_poly.pdbx_seq_one_letter_code
_entity_poly.pdbx_strand_id
1 'polypeptide(L)' 'MTLADLESGNFEDADFTDAILAGAFVNNAQFKNVNITNTDWSDVVLRKDQQMFLCKIANGTNPTTGVDTRESLICPN' A
#
# COMPACT_ATOMS: atom_id res chain seq x y z
N MET A 1 -10.88 -1.42 12.99
CA MET A 1 -11.40 -2.40 12.03
C MET A 1 -10.83 -2.00 10.69
N THR A 2 -9.82 -2.69 10.17
CA THR A 2 -9.36 -2.48 8.79
C THR A 2 -9.20 -3.84 8.14
N LEU A 3 -10.15 -4.14 7.28
CA LEU A 3 -10.15 -5.22 6.30
C LEU A 3 -10.74 -4.55 5.05
N ALA A 4 -9.93 -3.71 4.40
CA ALA A 4 -10.32 -3.08 3.15
C ALA A 4 -10.29 -4.14 2.04
N ASP A 5 -11.34 -4.20 1.24
CA ASP A 5 -11.38 -5.01 0.03
C ASP A 5 -11.14 -4.08 -1.16
N LEU A 6 -10.01 -4.29 -1.85
CA LEU A 6 -9.58 -3.54 -3.02
C LEU A 6 -9.70 -4.39 -4.29
N GLU A 7 -10.45 -5.49 -4.26
CA GLU A 7 -10.56 -6.43 -5.38
C GLU A 7 -11.09 -5.75 -6.66
N SER A 8 -10.38 -5.96 -7.76
CA SER A 8 -10.72 -5.46 -9.10
C SER A 8 -10.91 -3.94 -9.21
N GLY A 9 -10.46 -3.18 -8.21
CA GLY A 9 -10.55 -1.72 -8.19
C GLY A 9 -9.53 -1.06 -9.13
N ASN A 10 -9.94 0.04 -9.76
CA ASN A 10 -9.02 0.97 -10.41
C ASN A 10 -8.75 2.15 -9.47
N PHE A 11 -7.52 2.27 -9.02
CA PHE A 11 -7.05 3.33 -8.13
C PHE A 11 -6.06 4.26 -8.84
N GLU A 12 -6.17 4.41 -10.16
CA GLU A 12 -5.38 5.40 -10.89
C GLU A 12 -5.57 6.81 -10.30
N ASP A 13 -4.45 7.51 -10.07
CA ASP A 13 -4.36 8.84 -9.47
C ASP A 13 -4.94 8.96 -8.05
N ALA A 14 -5.19 7.84 -7.36
CA ALA A 14 -5.71 7.84 -6.01
C ALA A 14 -4.66 8.32 -4.97
N ASP A 15 -5.15 9.01 -3.94
CA ASP A 15 -4.33 9.43 -2.81
C ASP A 15 -4.66 8.57 -1.58
N PHE A 16 -3.67 7.78 -1.15
CA PHE A 16 -3.71 6.94 0.05
C PHE A 16 -2.82 7.49 1.18
N THR A 17 -2.52 8.80 1.17
CA THR A 17 -1.71 9.42 2.22
C THR A 17 -2.27 9.11 3.60
N ASP A 18 -1.41 8.64 4.50
CA ASP A 18 -1.71 8.23 5.88
C ASP A 18 -2.73 7.07 6.02
N ALA A 19 -3.14 6.42 4.92
CA ALA A 19 -4.10 5.33 4.95
C ALA A 19 -3.53 4.11 5.70
N ILE A 20 -4.39 3.43 6.45
CA ILE A 20 -4.07 2.17 7.13
C ILE A 20 -4.75 1.05 6.34
N LEU A 21 -4.00 0.42 5.45
CA LEU A 21 -4.43 -0.72 4.64
C LEU A 21 -3.96 -2.05 5.25
N ALA A 22 -3.55 -2.04 6.52
CA ALA A 22 -3.13 -3.24 7.21
C ALA A 22 -4.20 -4.34 7.14
N GLY A 23 -3.82 -5.51 6.62
CA GLY A 23 -4.70 -6.67 6.40
C GLY A 23 -5.67 -6.54 5.21
N ALA A 24 -5.52 -5.54 4.34
CA ALA A 24 -6.37 -5.37 3.17
C ALA A 24 -6.24 -6.54 2.18
N PHE A 25 -7.36 -6.91 1.56
CA PHE A 25 -7.39 -7.86 0.45
C PHE A 25 -7.16 -7.12 -0.87
N VAL A 26 -6.06 -7.45 -1.56
CA VAL A 26 -5.69 -6.83 -2.83
C VAL A 26 -5.57 -7.91 -3.91
N ASN A 27 -6.59 -8.00 -4.75
CA ASN A 27 -6.60 -8.89 -5.90
C ASN A 27 -7.05 -8.15 -7.15
N ASN A 28 -6.42 -8.40 -8.30
CA ASN A 28 -6.78 -7.78 -9.58
C ASN A 28 -6.91 -6.22 -9.58
N ALA A 29 -6.29 -5.53 -8.62
CA ALA A 29 -6.33 -4.07 -8.50
C ALA A 29 -5.31 -3.39 -9.41
N GLN A 30 -5.60 -2.15 -9.82
CA GLN A 30 -4.69 -1.27 -10.56
C GLN A 30 -4.25 -0.09 -9.70
N PHE A 31 -2.94 0.03 -9.50
CA PHE A 31 -2.31 1.18 -8.85
C PHE A 31 -1.42 1.88 -9.87
N LYS A 32 -1.87 3.04 -10.37
CA LYS A 32 -1.11 3.87 -11.30
C LYS A 32 -1.14 5.31 -10.80
N ASN A 33 0.01 5.98 -10.82
CA ASN A 33 0.14 7.36 -10.31
C ASN A 33 -0.41 7.58 -8.89
N VAL A 34 -0.45 6.53 -8.07
CA VAL A 34 -0.97 6.63 -6.71
C VAL A 34 0.01 7.37 -5.80
N ASN A 35 -0.52 8.10 -4.83
CA ASN A 35 0.25 8.57 -3.69
C ASN A 35 0.05 7.58 -2.52
N ILE A 36 1.15 7.05 -2.00
CA ILE A 36 1.14 6.11 -0.87
C ILE A 36 2.06 6.57 0.27
N THR A 37 2.31 7.87 0.36
CA THR A 37 3.10 8.42 1.47
C THR A 37 2.46 8.06 2.80
N ASN A 38 3.27 7.54 3.73
CA ASN A 38 2.83 7.14 5.07
C ASN A 38 1.74 6.05 5.08
N THR A 39 1.56 5.28 4.00
CA THR A 39 0.54 4.21 3.99
C THR A 39 1.05 2.97 4.72
N ASP A 40 0.24 2.38 5.60
CA ASP A 40 0.56 1.13 6.26
C ASP A 40 0.01 -0.06 5.46
N TRP A 41 0.92 -0.87 4.89
CA TRP A 41 0.62 -2.06 4.10
C TRP A 41 0.84 -3.37 4.85
N SER A 42 0.89 -3.33 6.19
CA SER A 42 1.20 -4.51 7.01
C SER A 42 0.24 -5.66 6.70
N ASP A 43 0.77 -6.87 6.61
CA ASP A 43 -0.01 -8.08 6.33
C ASP A 43 -0.79 -8.08 5.00
N VAL A 44 -0.47 -7.18 4.06
CA VAL A 44 -1.05 -7.19 2.71
C VAL A 44 -0.24 -8.09 1.79
N VAL A 45 -0.90 -9.09 1.21
CA VAL A 45 -0.29 -9.96 0.21
C VAL A 45 -0.44 -9.34 -1.18
N LEU A 46 0.68 -8.90 -1.76
CA LEU A 46 0.72 -8.30 -3.10
C LEU A 46 1.39 -9.24 -4.10
N ARG A 47 0.97 -9.14 -5.36
CA ARG A 47 1.79 -9.68 -6.45
C ARG A 47 3.11 -8.93 -6.52
N LYS A 48 4.18 -9.64 -6.90
CA LYS A 48 5.55 -9.10 -6.94
C LYS A 48 5.68 -7.86 -7.83
N ASP A 49 4.97 -7.79 -8.96
CA ASP A 49 4.98 -6.62 -9.86
C ASP A 49 4.40 -5.38 -9.18
N GLN A 50 3.26 -5.53 -8.49
CA GLN A 50 2.59 -4.46 -7.77
C GLN A 50 3.43 -4.00 -6.58
N GLN A 51 3.91 -4.94 -5.78
CA GLN A 51 4.81 -4.66 -4.65
C GLN A 51 6.03 -3.86 -5.11
N MET A 52 6.71 -4.31 -6.18
CA MET A 52 7.89 -3.61 -6.72
C MET A 52 7.56 -2.22 -7.27
N PHE A 53 6.38 -2.03 -7.86
CA PHE A 53 5.92 -0.71 -8.27
C PHE A 53 5.71 0.20 -7.07
N LEU A 54 4.93 -0.23 -6.07
CA LEU A 54 4.68 0.53 -4.85
C LEU A 54 5.98 0.82 -4.09
N CYS A 55 6.89 -0.15 -3.98
CA CYS A 55 8.20 0.04 -3.38
C CYS A 55 9.08 1.11 -4.05
N LYS A 56 8.86 1.45 -5.32
CA LYS A 56 9.59 2.54 -5.98
C LYS A 56 9.13 3.93 -5.54
N ILE A 57 7.89 4.04 -5.09
CA ILE A 57 7.26 5.31 -4.72
C ILE A 57 7.03 5.45 -3.20
N ALA A 58 7.08 4.33 -2.47
CA ALA A 58 6.89 4.25 -1.03
C ALA A 58 7.89 5.12 -0.26
N ASN A 59 7.35 5.98 0.61
CA ASN A 59 8.11 6.84 1.51
C ASN A 59 7.29 7.16 2.76
N GLY A 60 8.00 7.50 3.84
CA GLY A 60 7.41 7.99 5.08
C GLY A 60 6.91 6.89 6.01
N THR A 61 6.42 7.33 7.16
CA THR A 61 6.00 6.49 8.30
C THR A 61 4.58 6.88 8.66
N ASN A 62 3.68 5.90 8.77
CA ASN A 62 2.30 6.17 9.13
C ASN A 62 2.22 6.86 10.50
N PRO A 63 1.61 8.06 10.62
CA PRO A 63 1.60 8.81 11.88
C PRO A 63 0.71 8.17 12.96
N THR A 64 -0.20 7.26 12.57
CA THR A 64 -1.10 6.59 13.51
C THR A 64 -0.53 5.26 13.99
N THR A 65 0.06 4.46 13.10
CA THR A 65 0.58 3.13 13.46
C THR A 65 2.09 3.14 13.78
N GLY A 66 2.82 4.16 13.33
CA GLY A 66 4.27 4.26 13.48
C GLY A 66 5.06 3.33 12.54
N VAL A 67 4.39 2.67 11.61
CA VAL A 67 5.01 1.71 10.69
C VAL A 67 5.56 2.42 9.46
N ASP A 68 6.78 2.09 9.05
CA ASP A 68 7.38 2.59 7.81
C ASP A 68 6.69 1.99 6.58
N THR A 69 6.42 2.84 5.58
CA THR A 69 5.69 2.44 4.36
C THR A 69 6.46 1.39 3.57
N ARG A 70 7.79 1.49 3.48
CA ARG A 70 8.62 0.53 2.74
C ARG A 70 8.78 -0.78 3.52
N GLU A 71 8.90 -0.68 4.84
CA GLU A 71 8.97 -1.84 5.73
C GLU A 71 7.69 -2.67 5.68
N SER A 72 6.52 -2.03 5.80
CA SER A 72 5.23 -2.72 5.69
C SER A 72 4.98 -3.37 4.33
N LEU A 73 5.52 -2.78 3.25
CA LEU A 73 5.52 -3.37 1.91
C LEU A 73 6.57 -4.47 1.73
N ILE A 74 7.45 -4.72 2.71
CA ILE A 74 8.55 -5.68 2.62
C ILE A 74 9.42 -5.41 1.38
N CYS A 75 9.76 -4.13 1.17
CA CYS A 75 10.57 -3.73 0.02
C CYS A 75 11.98 -4.34 0.07
N PRO A 76 12.55 -4.77 -1.06
CA PRO A 76 13.95 -5.16 -1.10
C PRO A 76 14.85 -3.94 -0.83
N ASN A 77 16.03 -4.22 -0.27
CA ASN A 77 17.12 -3.25 -0.11
C ASN A 77 17.63 -2.73 -1.46
#